data_AF-A0A943Y8A5-F1
#
_entry.id   AF-A0A943Y8A5-F1
#
_cell.length_a   1.000
_cell.length_b   1.000
_cell.length_c   1.000
_cell.angle_alpha   90.00
_cell.angle_beta   90.00
_cell.angle_gamma   90.00
#
_symmetry.space_group_name_H-M   'P 1'
#
loop_
_entity.id
_entity.type
_entity.pdbx_description
1 polymer ?
#
loop_
_entity_poly.entity_id
_entity_poly.type
_entity_poly.pdbx_seq_one_letter_code
_entity_poly.pdbx_strand_id
1 'polypeptide(L)'
;MNTRDNMIFVKGEIKTAEIAFCTYNPDTKKWDVRFTNGKKYSYAYGNIVWLNNPTSLDPKAFHISRNGYEFSGITEIYEFGSQMDFYWHICFENGKERDYRRNDLRIRSSCLGEKKSANVFDYIKRIADLCDIKNEQSGEKILANKFKKMSYVGNDVALAKYLNPSTLHTFDGKSNCVPVFPFGCNNSQYQAVKNAMENQISVIQGPPGTGKTQTILNIIANIILQGKTVQIVSNNNSATDNVYEKLCSPKYNLGFIAA
;
A
#
# COMPACT_ATOMS: atom_id res chain seq x y z
N MET A 1 21.77 -26.05 -2.82
CA MET A 1 20.58 -26.17 -3.69
C MET A 1 20.16 -24.75 -4.08
N ASN A 2 19.64 -24.52 -5.29
CA ASN A 2 19.21 -23.16 -5.67
C ASN A 2 17.93 -22.78 -4.91
N THR A 3 18.00 -21.75 -4.07
CA THR A 3 16.91 -21.19 -3.27
C THR A 3 15.85 -20.50 -4.13
N ARG A 4 16.22 -20.05 -5.33
CA ARG A 4 15.31 -19.40 -6.30
C ARG A 4 14.35 -20.38 -6.97
N ASP A 5 14.71 -21.66 -7.04
CA ASP A 5 13.90 -22.68 -7.72
C ASP A 5 13.26 -23.67 -6.73
N ASN A 6 13.73 -23.69 -5.48
CA ASN A 6 13.38 -24.71 -4.51
C ASN A 6 13.13 -24.11 -3.13
N MET A 7 12.12 -24.63 -2.44
CA MET A 7 11.90 -24.42 -1.02
C MET A 7 11.67 -25.78 -0.35
N ILE A 8 12.62 -26.20 0.48
CA ILE A 8 12.58 -27.49 1.18
C ILE A 8 12.41 -27.27 2.67
N PHE A 9 11.37 -27.89 3.21
CA PHE A 9 11.14 -28.03 4.64
C PHE A 9 11.67 -29.38 5.11
N VAL A 10 12.41 -29.37 6.21
CA VAL A 10 12.84 -30.57 6.94
C VAL A 10 12.21 -30.51 8.33
N LYS A 11 11.32 -31.46 8.64
CA LYS A 11 10.54 -31.49 9.89
C LYS A 11 9.82 -30.17 10.19
N GLY A 12 9.31 -29.51 9.15
CA GLY A 12 8.55 -28.25 9.26
C GLY A 12 9.38 -26.97 9.24
N GLU A 13 10.71 -27.05 9.23
CA GLU A 13 11.58 -25.86 9.11
C GLU A 13 12.15 -25.71 7.70
N ILE A 14 12.19 -24.48 7.17
CA ILE A 14 12.82 -24.20 5.87
C ILE A 14 14.34 -24.37 6.00
N LYS A 15 14.91 -25.26 5.20
CA LYS A 15 16.33 -25.65 5.25
C LYS A 15 17.03 -25.60 3.89
N THR A 16 16.40 -25.04 2.85
CA THR A 16 16.91 -25.07 1.47
C THR A 16 18.37 -24.64 1.33
N ALA A 17 18.76 -23.52 1.94
CA ALA A 17 20.11 -22.98 1.85
C ALA A 17 21.17 -23.89 2.49
N GLU A 18 20.78 -24.72 3.46
CA GLU A 18 21.64 -25.68 4.14
C GLU A 18 21.75 -27.02 3.38
N ILE A 19 20.94 -27.24 2.34
CA ILE A 19 20.87 -28.51 1.60
C ILE A 19 21.76 -28.44 0.36
N ALA A 20 22.70 -29.37 0.27
CA ALA A 20 23.50 -29.59 -0.94
C ALA A 20 22.73 -30.45 -1.96
N PHE A 21 22.07 -31.50 -1.47
CA PHE A 21 21.37 -32.48 -2.31
C PHE A 21 20.22 -33.13 -1.55
N CYS A 22 19.10 -33.37 -2.23
CA CYS A 22 17.91 -34.03 -1.68
C CYS A 22 17.34 -34.96 -2.75
N THR A 23 17.21 -36.26 -2.44
CA THR A 23 16.61 -37.24 -3.36
C THR A 23 15.68 -38.18 -2.64
N TYR A 24 14.59 -38.57 -3.29
CA TYR A 24 13.74 -39.63 -2.79
C TYR A 24 14.34 -40.99 -3.18
N ASN A 25 14.38 -41.91 -2.22
CA ASN A 25 14.86 -43.27 -2.40
C ASN A 25 13.65 -44.23 -2.37
N PRO A 26 13.25 -44.80 -3.53
CA PRO A 26 12.08 -45.67 -3.61
C PRO A 26 12.20 -46.95 -2.79
N ASP A 27 13.42 -47.50 -2.66
CA ASP A 27 13.66 -48.77 -1.96
C ASP A 27 13.46 -48.62 -0.45
N THR A 28 13.96 -47.51 0.12
CA THR A 28 13.84 -47.23 1.55
C THR A 28 12.58 -46.43 1.90
N LYS A 29 11.86 -45.92 0.89
CA LYS A 29 10.71 -45.00 1.02
C LYS A 29 11.02 -43.76 1.86
N LYS A 30 12.26 -43.28 1.77
CA LYS A 30 12.79 -42.14 2.54
C LYS A 30 13.44 -41.11 1.62
N TRP A 31 13.59 -39.91 2.15
CA TRP A 31 14.39 -38.85 1.53
C TRP A 31 15.81 -38.88 2.06
N ASP A 32 16.77 -38.99 1.16
CA ASP A 32 18.19 -38.87 1.47
C ASP A 32 18.62 -37.42 1.27
N VAL A 33 18.96 -36.74 2.37
CA VAL A 33 19.33 -35.33 2.40
C VAL A 33 20.79 -35.19 2.80
N ARG A 34 21.57 -34.50 1.97
CA ARG A 34 22.94 -34.10 2.24
C ARG A 34 22.98 -32.60 2.47
N PHE A 35 23.48 -32.20 3.64
CA PHE A 35 23.67 -30.82 4.00
C PHE A 35 25.01 -30.28 3.46
N THR A 36 25.12 -28.96 3.31
CA THR A 36 26.33 -28.28 2.82
C THR A 36 27.54 -28.48 3.73
N ASN A 37 27.32 -28.76 5.01
CA ASN A 37 28.36 -29.17 5.97
C ASN A 37 28.82 -30.64 5.84
N GLY A 38 28.33 -31.37 4.83
CA GLY A 38 28.69 -32.76 4.55
C GLY A 38 27.89 -33.82 5.29
N LYS A 39 27.08 -33.45 6.31
CA LYS A 39 26.24 -34.39 7.04
C LYS A 39 25.15 -34.98 6.13
N LYS A 40 24.86 -36.26 6.31
CA LYS A 40 23.84 -37.01 5.56
C LYS A 40 22.84 -37.61 6.52
N TYR A 41 21.57 -37.48 6.20
CA TYR A 41 20.48 -38.02 6.98
C TYR A 41 19.39 -38.55 6.05
N SER A 42 18.74 -39.64 6.47
CA SER A 42 17.56 -40.17 5.79
C SER A 42 16.31 -39.82 6.60
N TYR A 43 15.36 -39.15 5.97
CA TYR A 43 14.11 -38.69 6.58
C TYR A 43 12.93 -39.50 6.05
N ALA A 44 11.94 -39.78 6.91
CA ALA A 44 10.66 -40.34 6.47
C ALA A 44 10.00 -39.43 5.43
N TYR A 45 9.20 -39.99 4.52
CA TYR A 45 8.54 -39.26 3.43
C TYR A 45 7.84 -37.97 3.89
N GLY A 46 7.02 -38.05 4.95
CA GLY A 46 6.27 -36.90 5.47
C GLY A 46 7.10 -35.86 6.23
N ASN A 47 8.38 -36.11 6.50
CA ASN A 47 9.26 -35.13 7.14
C ASN A 47 9.88 -34.15 6.15
N ILE A 48 9.71 -34.37 4.85
CA ILE A 48 10.19 -33.48 3.80
C ILE A 48 8.99 -32.93 3.03
N VAL A 49 8.91 -31.62 2.95
CA VAL A 49 8.04 -30.94 1.98
C VAL A 49 8.94 -30.18 1.03
N TRP A 50 8.81 -30.46 -0.27
CA TRP A 50 9.62 -29.82 -1.29
C TRP A 50 8.68 -29.09 -2.26
N LEU A 51 8.71 -27.76 -2.19
CA LEU A 51 8.05 -26.87 -3.13
C LEU A 51 9.05 -26.46 -4.21
N ASN A 52 8.65 -26.56 -5.47
CA ASN A 52 9.48 -26.25 -6.63
C ASN A 52 8.68 -25.44 -7.66
N ASN A 53 9.39 -24.93 -8.68
CA ASN A 53 8.80 -24.14 -9.76
C ASN A 53 8.02 -22.92 -9.24
N PRO A 54 8.66 -22.02 -8.49
CA PRO A 54 7.97 -20.85 -7.96
C PRO A 54 7.58 -19.89 -9.08
N THR A 55 6.59 -19.04 -8.77
CA THR A 55 6.24 -17.91 -9.62
C THR A 55 7.21 -16.76 -9.32
N SER A 56 7.91 -16.28 -10.34
CA SER A 56 8.72 -15.05 -10.24
C SER A 56 7.82 -13.83 -10.28
N LEU A 57 7.96 -12.94 -9.30
CA LEU A 57 7.16 -11.72 -9.16
C LEU A 57 8.04 -10.49 -9.36
N ASP A 58 7.51 -9.46 -10.05
CA ASP A 58 8.22 -8.18 -10.21
C ASP A 58 8.26 -7.42 -8.88
N PRO A 59 9.44 -7.23 -8.25
CA PRO A 59 9.54 -6.53 -6.97
C PRO A 59 9.03 -5.09 -7.02
N LYS A 60 9.12 -4.43 -8.18
CA LYS A 60 8.67 -3.04 -8.34
C LYS A 60 7.16 -2.90 -8.26
N ALA A 61 6.43 -3.99 -8.45
CA ALA A 61 4.97 -4.01 -8.35
C ALA A 61 4.48 -4.08 -6.89
N PHE A 62 5.37 -4.27 -5.90
CA PHE A 62 4.96 -4.50 -4.51
C PHE A 62 5.70 -3.61 -3.51
N HIS A 63 4.96 -3.17 -2.51
CA HIS A 63 5.48 -2.65 -1.25
C HIS A 63 5.19 -3.70 -0.18
N ILE A 64 6.23 -4.14 0.53
CA ILE A 64 6.18 -5.26 1.46
C ILE A 64 6.66 -4.77 2.81
N SER A 65 5.89 -5.06 3.85
CA SER A 65 6.27 -4.77 5.23
C SER A 65 5.99 -5.94 6.15
N ARG A 66 6.72 -6.02 7.25
CA ARG A 66 6.51 -6.99 8.34
C ARG A 66 6.68 -6.30 9.67
N ASN A 67 5.73 -6.49 10.59
CA ASN A 67 5.76 -5.90 11.94
C ASN A 67 6.00 -4.38 11.94
N GLY A 68 5.45 -3.66 10.96
CA GLY A 68 5.60 -2.20 10.82
C GLY A 68 6.86 -1.74 10.08
N TYR A 69 7.80 -2.63 9.76
CA TYR A 69 9.00 -2.30 9.01
C TYR A 69 8.80 -2.59 7.53
N GLU A 70 8.89 -1.55 6.69
CA GLU A 70 8.88 -1.67 5.23
C GLU A 70 10.24 -2.20 4.74
N PHE A 71 10.19 -3.18 3.85
CA PHE A 71 11.38 -3.75 3.23
C PHE A 71 11.91 -2.82 2.13
N SER A 72 13.23 -2.69 2.05
CA SER A 72 13.92 -1.87 1.06
C SER A 72 14.99 -2.69 0.34
N GLY A 73 15.33 -2.31 -0.90
CA GLY A 73 16.38 -2.96 -1.68
C GLY A 73 16.04 -4.40 -2.04
N ILE A 74 14.77 -4.68 -2.38
CA ILE A 74 14.35 -6.00 -2.87
C ILE A 74 14.71 -6.11 -4.34
N THR A 75 15.44 -7.17 -4.70
CA THR A 75 15.89 -7.42 -6.08
C THR A 75 15.08 -8.49 -6.79
N GLU A 76 14.63 -9.52 -6.06
CA GLU A 76 13.90 -10.66 -6.62
C GLU A 76 12.89 -11.18 -5.59
N ILE A 77 11.74 -11.67 -6.07
CA ILE A 77 10.71 -12.30 -5.26
C ILE A 77 10.23 -13.56 -5.97
N TYR A 78 10.18 -14.67 -5.23
CA TYR A 78 9.68 -15.95 -5.71
C TYR A 78 8.57 -16.46 -4.78
N GLU A 79 7.39 -16.70 -5.34
CA GLU A 79 6.25 -17.25 -4.61
C GLU A 79 6.18 -18.78 -4.80
N PHE A 80 6.28 -19.50 -3.70
CA PHE A 80 6.12 -20.94 -3.62
C PHE A 80 4.73 -21.29 -3.10
N GLY A 81 3.94 -22.00 -3.90
CA GLY A 81 2.64 -22.52 -3.50
C GLY A 81 2.76 -23.91 -2.88
N SER A 82 2.06 -24.11 -1.77
CA SER A 82 1.74 -25.43 -1.22
C SER A 82 0.23 -25.69 -1.33
N GLN A 83 -0.25 -26.85 -0.89
CA GLN A 83 -1.69 -27.14 -0.91
C GLN A 83 -2.52 -26.22 -0.01
N MET A 84 -1.93 -25.63 1.04
CA MET A 84 -2.66 -24.85 2.04
C MET A 84 -2.15 -23.42 2.21
N ASP A 85 -0.94 -23.12 1.74
CA ASP A 85 -0.23 -21.86 2.02
C ASP A 85 0.67 -21.42 0.87
N PHE A 86 1.01 -20.12 0.89
CA PHE A 86 2.02 -19.53 0.02
C PHE A 86 3.19 -18.99 0.83
N TYR A 87 4.39 -19.13 0.28
CA TYR A 87 5.63 -18.66 0.87
C TYR A 87 6.36 -17.77 -0.12
N TRP A 88 6.95 -16.68 0.36
CA TRP A 88 7.73 -15.76 -0.44
C TRP A 88 9.19 -15.87 -0.05
N HIS A 89 10.02 -16.22 -1.03
CA HIS A 89 11.47 -16.08 -0.95
C HIS A 89 11.86 -14.72 -1.52
N ILE A 90 12.51 -13.90 -0.71
CA ILE A 90 12.85 -12.51 -1.05
C ILE A 90 14.38 -12.35 -1.02
N CYS A 91 14.93 -11.90 -2.15
CA CYS A 91 16.35 -11.55 -2.29
C CYS A 91 16.53 -10.03 -2.14
N PHE A 92 17.59 -9.64 -1.45
CA PHE A 92 17.93 -8.23 -1.19
C PHE A 92 19.25 -7.83 -1.84
N GLU A 93 19.40 -6.54 -2.15
CA GLU A 93 20.60 -5.94 -2.77
C GLU A 93 21.88 -6.20 -1.96
N ASN A 94 21.76 -6.36 -0.65
CA ASN A 94 22.88 -6.68 0.25
C ASN A 94 23.30 -8.16 0.22
N GLY A 95 22.75 -8.96 -0.70
CA GLY A 95 23.01 -10.39 -0.85
C GLY A 95 22.32 -11.28 0.19
N LYS A 96 21.51 -10.71 1.10
CA LYS A 96 20.70 -11.52 2.03
C LYS A 96 19.49 -12.07 1.29
N GLU A 97 19.10 -13.28 1.67
CA GLU A 97 17.87 -13.93 1.24
C GLU A 97 17.04 -14.29 2.48
N ARG A 98 15.71 -14.19 2.37
CA ARG A 98 14.79 -14.48 3.47
C ARG A 98 13.52 -15.14 2.97
N ASP A 99 13.05 -16.11 3.74
CA ASP A 99 11.80 -16.82 3.50
C ASP A 99 10.72 -16.35 4.49
N TYR A 100 9.51 -16.13 3.98
CA TYR A 100 8.36 -15.73 4.77
C TYR A 100 7.13 -16.51 4.35
N ARG A 101 6.26 -16.85 5.30
CA ARG A 101 4.88 -17.20 4.96
C ARG A 101 4.21 -15.93 4.46
N ARG A 102 3.48 -16.01 3.35
CA ARG A 102 2.82 -14.84 2.73
C ARG A 102 1.90 -14.10 3.71
N ASN A 103 1.21 -14.84 4.58
CA ASN A 103 0.30 -14.27 5.59
C ASN A 103 1.01 -13.51 6.71
N ASP A 104 2.32 -13.70 6.89
CA ASP A 104 3.12 -12.94 7.85
C ASP A 104 3.56 -11.57 7.29
N LEU A 105 3.31 -11.34 5.99
CA LEU A 105 3.68 -10.11 5.28
C LEU A 105 2.45 -9.25 5.03
N ARG A 106 2.62 -7.95 5.19
CA ARG A 106 1.69 -6.96 4.65
C ARG A 106 2.17 -6.56 3.26
N ILE A 107 1.48 -7.06 2.24
CA ILE A 107 1.81 -6.85 0.83
C ILE A 107 0.81 -5.86 0.24
N ARG A 108 1.32 -4.78 -0.36
CA ARG A 108 0.53 -3.81 -1.12
C ARG A 108 0.98 -3.82 -2.57
N SER A 109 0.10 -4.21 -3.48
CA SER A 109 0.37 -4.19 -4.91
C SER A 109 0.12 -2.83 -5.55
N SER A 110 0.87 -2.54 -6.60
CA SER A 110 0.73 -1.35 -7.43
C SER A 110 -0.42 -1.53 -8.42
N CYS A 111 -1.28 -0.52 -8.57
CA CYS A 111 -2.29 -0.48 -9.63
C CYS A 111 -1.65 -0.32 -11.01
N LEU A 112 -0.39 0.15 -11.10
CA LEU A 112 0.30 0.39 -12.36
C LEU A 112 0.72 -0.90 -13.09
N GLY A 113 0.57 -2.07 -12.48
CA GLY A 113 0.68 -3.35 -13.19
C GLY A 113 -0.51 -3.59 -14.14
N GLU A 114 -1.65 -2.95 -13.90
CA GLU A 114 -2.81 -3.04 -14.77
C GLU A 114 -2.68 -2.08 -15.95
N LYS A 115 -2.86 -2.59 -17.17
CA LYS A 115 -2.75 -1.80 -18.41
C LYS A 115 -3.63 -0.54 -18.40
N LYS A 116 -4.85 -0.63 -17.87
CA LYS A 116 -5.78 0.51 -17.81
C LYS A 116 -5.26 1.62 -16.90
N SER A 117 -4.90 1.28 -15.67
CA SER A 117 -4.32 2.22 -14.70
C SER A 117 -3.00 2.83 -15.20
N ALA A 118 -2.13 1.98 -15.77
CA ALA A 118 -0.84 2.40 -16.34
C ALA A 118 -1.02 3.41 -17.47
N ASN A 119 -1.96 3.17 -18.40
CA ASN A 119 -2.23 4.06 -19.52
C ASN A 119 -2.76 5.43 -19.06
N VAL A 120 -3.70 5.46 -18.10
CA VAL A 120 -4.21 6.72 -17.56
C VAL A 120 -3.10 7.47 -16.82
N PHE A 121 -2.25 6.75 -16.08
CA PHE A 121 -1.13 7.37 -15.37
C PHE A 121 -0.08 7.93 -16.34
N ASP A 122 0.23 7.22 -17.42
CA ASP A 122 1.13 7.71 -18.48
C ASP A 122 0.56 8.96 -19.16
N TYR A 123 -0.74 8.99 -19.43
CA TYR A 123 -1.40 10.19 -19.91
C TYR A 123 -1.22 11.37 -18.94
N ILE A 124 -1.41 11.16 -17.63
CA ILE A 124 -1.17 12.20 -16.61
C ILE A 124 0.29 12.67 -16.62
N LYS A 125 1.27 11.76 -16.78
CA LYS A 125 2.70 12.12 -16.92
C LYS A 125 2.92 13.08 -18.09
N ARG A 126 2.34 12.77 -19.26
CA ARG A 126 2.44 13.62 -20.45
C ARG A 126 1.77 14.98 -20.24
N ILE A 127 0.64 15.04 -19.55
CA ILE A 127 0.01 16.32 -19.20
C ILE A 127 0.89 17.12 -18.24
N ALA A 128 1.52 16.47 -17.26
CA ALA A 128 2.45 17.13 -16.35
C ALA A 128 3.67 17.74 -17.07
N ASP A 129 4.11 17.15 -18.19
CA ASP A 129 5.14 17.73 -19.07
C ASP A 129 4.68 18.99 -19.79
N LEU A 130 3.38 19.14 -20.04
CA LEU A 130 2.80 20.34 -20.67
C LEU A 130 2.50 21.44 -19.65
N CYS A 131 2.50 21.14 -18.35
CA CYS A 131 2.30 22.16 -17.31
C CYS A 131 3.49 23.11 -17.22
N ASP A 132 3.20 24.41 -17.18
CA ASP A 132 4.22 25.47 -17.05
C ASP A 132 4.70 25.73 -15.63
N ILE A 133 4.29 24.89 -14.66
CA ILE A 133 4.76 24.98 -13.27
C ILE A 133 6.23 24.57 -13.22
N LYS A 134 7.10 25.58 -13.18
CA LYS A 134 8.55 25.46 -13.19
C LYS A 134 9.14 26.09 -11.93
N ASN A 135 10.30 25.61 -11.52
CA ASN A 135 11.11 26.33 -10.55
C ASN A 135 11.65 27.61 -11.21
N GLU A 136 11.40 28.76 -10.60
CA GLU A 136 11.78 30.07 -11.14
C GLU A 136 13.30 30.22 -11.32
N GLN A 137 14.10 29.53 -10.49
CA GLN A 137 15.56 29.61 -10.51
C GLN A 137 16.19 28.60 -11.47
N SER A 138 15.68 27.36 -11.51
CA SER A 138 16.29 26.28 -12.33
C SER A 138 15.59 26.01 -13.65
N GLY A 139 14.40 26.58 -13.88
CA GLY A 139 13.55 26.28 -15.04
C GLY A 139 12.97 24.86 -15.06
N GLU A 140 13.22 24.07 -14.01
CA GLU A 140 12.84 22.66 -13.93
C GLU A 140 11.32 22.50 -13.82
N LYS A 141 10.74 21.64 -14.68
CA LYS A 141 9.32 21.27 -14.61
C LYS A 141 9.06 20.42 -13.37
N ILE A 142 8.51 21.03 -12.33
CA ILE A 142 8.38 20.42 -11.00
C ILE A 142 7.45 19.21 -11.04
N LEU A 143 6.28 19.35 -11.67
CA LEU A 143 5.28 18.28 -11.74
C LEU A 143 5.79 17.10 -12.55
N ALA A 144 6.32 17.34 -13.74
CA ALA A 144 6.91 16.33 -14.61
C ALA A 144 7.94 15.47 -13.85
N ASN A 145 8.88 16.11 -13.15
CA ASN A 145 9.93 15.37 -12.44
C ASN A 145 9.42 14.61 -11.22
N LYS A 146 8.38 15.10 -10.53
CA LYS A 146 7.71 14.33 -9.46
C LYS A 146 7.03 13.09 -10.02
N PHE A 147 6.20 13.23 -11.06
CA PHE A 147 5.49 12.12 -11.68
C PHE A 147 6.43 11.12 -12.36
N LYS A 148 7.54 11.57 -12.95
CA LYS A 148 8.56 10.70 -13.55
C LYS A 148 9.20 9.76 -12.52
N LYS A 149 9.43 10.24 -11.30
CA LYS A 149 9.96 9.45 -10.17
C LYS A 149 8.94 8.47 -9.58
N MET A 150 7.65 8.62 -9.89
CA MET A 150 6.61 7.70 -9.44
C MET A 150 6.54 6.47 -10.36
N SER A 151 7.04 5.35 -9.86
CA SER A 151 6.95 4.02 -10.48
C SER A 151 5.94 3.09 -9.78
N TYR A 152 5.41 3.52 -8.62
CA TYR A 152 4.48 2.76 -7.80
C TYR A 152 3.29 3.61 -7.39
N VAL A 153 2.08 3.05 -7.50
CA VAL A 153 0.85 3.63 -6.94
C VAL A 153 0.07 2.49 -6.28
N GLY A 154 0.01 2.48 -4.95
CA GLY A 154 -0.64 1.41 -4.21
C GLY A 154 -2.14 1.30 -4.52
N ASN A 155 -2.66 0.09 -4.60
CA ASN A 155 -4.10 -0.16 -4.80
C ASN A 155 -5.00 0.39 -3.67
N ASP A 156 -4.41 0.73 -2.53
CA ASP A 156 -5.05 1.26 -1.32
C ASP A 156 -5.15 2.79 -1.28
N VAL A 157 -4.59 3.51 -2.26
CA VAL A 157 -4.65 4.99 -2.28
C VAL A 157 -5.74 5.54 -3.19
N ALA A 158 -6.20 6.76 -2.91
CA ALA A 158 -7.24 7.43 -3.70
C ALA A 158 -6.88 7.56 -5.19
N LEU A 159 -5.61 7.78 -5.52
CA LEU A 159 -5.14 7.87 -6.91
C LEU A 159 -5.44 6.60 -7.70
N ALA A 160 -5.32 5.40 -7.10
CA ALA A 160 -5.60 4.15 -7.81
C ALA A 160 -7.05 4.08 -8.32
N LYS A 161 -8.00 4.60 -7.54
CA LYS A 161 -9.43 4.68 -7.95
C LYS A 161 -9.65 5.67 -9.08
N TYR A 162 -8.93 6.78 -9.07
CA TYR A 162 -8.98 7.76 -10.16
C TYR A 162 -8.42 7.18 -11.46
N LEU A 163 -7.31 6.41 -11.38
CA LEU A 163 -6.69 5.78 -12.55
C LEU A 163 -7.54 4.67 -13.15
N ASN A 164 -8.27 3.92 -12.31
CA ASN A 164 -9.16 2.87 -12.79
C ASN A 164 -10.47 2.80 -12.00
N PRO A 165 -11.51 3.55 -12.42
CA PRO A 165 -12.79 3.60 -11.72
C PRO A 165 -13.53 2.25 -11.64
N SER A 166 -13.23 1.29 -12.51
CA SER A 166 -13.87 -0.05 -12.40
C SER A 166 -13.36 -0.85 -11.20
N THR A 167 -12.30 -0.40 -10.53
CA THR A 167 -11.85 -0.94 -9.23
C THR A 167 -12.59 -0.30 -8.05
N LEU A 168 -13.50 0.64 -8.29
CA LEU A 168 -14.44 1.12 -7.27
C LEU A 168 -15.36 -0.05 -6.93
N HIS A 169 -14.92 -0.89 -5.98
CA HIS A 169 -15.87 -1.59 -5.15
C HIS A 169 -16.70 -0.50 -4.49
N THR A 170 -18.01 -0.48 -4.77
CA THR A 170 -18.96 0.20 -3.90
C THR A 170 -18.59 -0.23 -2.49
N PHE A 171 -18.33 0.73 -1.60
CA PHE A 171 -18.16 0.40 -0.20
C PHE A 171 -19.39 -0.40 0.24
N ASP A 172 -19.23 -1.71 0.40
CA ASP A 172 -20.29 -2.59 0.93
C ASP A 172 -20.66 -2.19 2.37
N GLY A 173 -19.78 -1.43 3.02
CA GLY A 173 -20.11 -0.67 4.21
C GLY A 173 -20.69 0.69 3.85
N LYS A 174 -22.00 0.76 3.61
CA LYS A 174 -22.76 1.92 4.12
C LYS A 174 -22.58 1.89 5.63
N SER A 175 -21.47 2.44 6.14
CA SER A 175 -21.42 2.78 7.55
C SER A 175 -22.57 3.76 7.73
N ASN A 176 -23.58 3.40 8.53
CA ASN A 176 -24.57 4.35 9.03
C ASN A 176 -23.86 5.30 10.01
N CYS A 177 -22.82 5.99 9.53
CA CYS A 177 -22.15 7.04 10.23
C CYS A 177 -23.14 8.19 10.24
N VAL A 178 -23.73 8.46 11.41
CA VAL A 178 -24.54 9.64 11.62
C VAL A 178 -23.54 10.78 11.86
N PRO A 179 -23.30 11.67 10.88
CA PRO A 179 -22.27 12.69 11.04
C PRO A 179 -22.69 13.71 12.10
N VAL A 180 -21.73 14.19 12.87
CA VAL A 180 -21.94 15.29 13.83
C VAL A 180 -21.60 16.63 13.18
N PHE A 181 -22.23 17.71 13.67
CA PHE A 181 -22.06 19.06 13.12
C PHE A 181 -21.82 20.11 14.23
N PRO A 182 -20.70 20.06 14.96
CA PRO A 182 -20.43 20.99 16.06
C PRO A 182 -20.32 22.46 15.60
N PHE A 183 -20.12 22.71 14.30
CA PHE A 183 -20.02 24.07 13.73
C PHE A 183 -21.33 24.56 13.08
N GLY A 184 -22.42 23.78 13.21
CA GLY A 184 -23.69 23.99 12.52
C GLY A 184 -23.63 23.63 11.03
N CYS A 185 -24.80 23.40 10.42
CA CYS A 185 -24.92 23.20 8.98
C CYS A 185 -26.34 23.51 8.48
N ASN A 186 -26.46 23.79 7.17
CA ASN A 186 -27.73 23.69 6.45
C ASN A 186 -27.85 22.32 5.74
N ASN A 187 -28.98 22.08 5.05
CA ASN A 187 -29.24 20.79 4.40
C ASN A 187 -28.22 20.44 3.29
N SER A 188 -27.77 21.42 2.49
CA SER A 188 -26.78 21.15 1.43
C SER A 188 -25.40 20.81 2.00
N GLN A 189 -24.99 21.48 3.07
CA GLN A 189 -23.77 21.16 3.82
C GLN A 189 -23.87 19.81 4.52
N TYR A 190 -25.04 19.45 5.08
CA TYR A 190 -25.28 18.12 5.64
C TYR A 190 -25.02 17.02 4.61
N GLN A 191 -25.62 17.13 3.43
CA GLN A 191 -25.41 16.16 2.35
C GLN A 191 -23.94 16.13 1.89
N ALA A 192 -23.27 17.29 1.82
CA ALA A 192 -21.86 17.36 1.45
C ALA A 192 -20.96 16.63 2.45
N VAL A 193 -21.15 16.85 3.77
CA VAL A 193 -20.40 16.13 4.81
C VAL A 193 -20.73 14.65 4.79
N LYS A 194 -22.01 14.28 4.69
CA LYS A 194 -22.45 12.89 4.61
C LYS A 194 -21.77 12.17 3.44
N ASN A 195 -21.82 12.75 2.24
CA ASN A 195 -21.17 12.19 1.06
C ASN A 195 -19.65 12.11 1.24
N ALA A 196 -19.01 13.10 1.87
CA ALA A 196 -17.58 13.06 2.16
C ALA A 196 -17.19 11.93 3.12
N MET A 197 -18.05 11.57 4.07
CA MET A 197 -17.82 10.46 5.00
C MET A 197 -18.15 9.10 4.39
N GLU A 198 -19.11 9.03 3.45
CA GLU A 198 -19.55 7.79 2.81
C GLU A 198 -18.74 7.42 1.56
N ASN A 199 -17.91 8.33 1.03
CA ASN A 199 -17.15 8.11 -0.21
C ASN A 199 -15.65 8.32 0.00
N GLN A 200 -14.84 7.52 -0.72
CA GLN A 200 -13.37 7.66 -0.73
C GLN A 200 -12.88 9.00 -1.30
N ILE A 201 -13.60 9.54 -2.28
CA ILE A 201 -13.29 10.81 -2.93
C ILE A 201 -14.60 11.60 -3.03
N SER A 202 -14.56 12.86 -2.61
CA SER A 202 -15.69 13.78 -2.71
C SER A 202 -15.23 15.13 -3.23
N VAL A 203 -15.96 15.66 -4.20
CA VAL A 203 -15.78 17.02 -4.72
C VAL A 203 -16.95 17.85 -4.24
N ILE A 204 -16.66 18.85 -3.39
CA ILE A 204 -17.68 19.74 -2.83
C ILE A 204 -17.47 21.13 -3.43
N GLN A 205 -18.48 21.63 -4.13
CA GLN A 205 -18.49 22.98 -4.68
C GLN A 205 -19.49 23.85 -3.91
N GLY A 206 -19.09 25.09 -3.63
CA GLY A 206 -19.97 26.08 -2.98
C GLY A 206 -19.64 27.49 -3.43
N PRO A 207 -20.64 28.31 -3.85
CA PRO A 207 -20.45 29.73 -4.14
C PRO A 207 -19.78 30.52 -3.00
N PRO A 208 -19.26 31.73 -3.24
CA PRO A 208 -18.77 32.61 -2.17
C PRO A 208 -19.84 32.79 -1.07
N GLY A 209 -19.41 32.85 0.20
CA GLY A 209 -20.33 33.03 1.34
C GLY A 209 -21.12 31.80 1.80
N THR A 210 -21.06 30.66 1.09
CA THR A 210 -21.86 29.45 1.42
C THR A 210 -21.32 28.58 2.56
N GLY A 211 -20.44 29.12 3.41
CA GLY A 211 -19.96 28.42 4.60
C GLY A 211 -18.98 27.25 4.33
N LYS A 212 -18.22 27.27 3.24
CA LYS A 212 -17.21 26.23 2.91
C LYS A 212 -16.30 25.84 4.10
N THR A 213 -15.81 26.83 4.84
CA THR A 213 -14.99 26.60 6.04
C THR A 213 -15.73 25.81 7.12
N GLN A 214 -17.04 26.03 7.32
CA GLN A 214 -17.83 25.24 8.26
C GLN A 214 -17.98 23.80 7.79
N THR A 215 -18.19 23.57 6.48
CA THR A 215 -18.21 22.22 5.91
C THR A 215 -16.88 21.50 6.15
N ILE A 216 -15.74 22.16 5.92
CA ILE A 216 -14.40 21.61 6.20
C ILE A 216 -14.26 21.22 7.68
N LEU A 217 -14.64 22.12 8.59
CA LEU A 217 -14.58 21.88 10.04
C LEU A 217 -15.45 20.70 10.50
N ASN A 218 -16.66 20.57 9.93
CA ASN A 218 -17.53 19.43 10.21
C ASN A 218 -16.95 18.11 9.66
N ILE A 219 -16.29 18.11 8.50
CA ILE A 219 -15.57 16.92 8.00
C ILE A 219 -14.43 16.55 8.96
N ILE A 220 -13.61 17.52 9.36
CA ILE A 220 -12.50 17.32 10.31
C ILE A 220 -13.01 16.69 11.61
N ALA A 221 -14.07 17.24 12.19
CA ALA A 221 -14.65 16.72 13.44
C ALA A 221 -15.04 15.24 13.32
N ASN A 222 -15.68 14.85 12.21
CA ASN A 222 -16.08 13.46 11.99
C ASN A 222 -14.89 12.53 11.76
N ILE A 223 -13.82 12.99 11.10
CA ILE A 223 -12.60 12.17 10.91
C ILE A 223 -11.87 11.97 12.25
N ILE A 224 -11.74 13.02 13.06
CA ILE A 224 -11.08 12.94 14.38
C ILE A 224 -11.87 12.03 15.34
N LEU A 225 -13.20 12.10 15.34
CA LEU A 225 -14.05 11.19 16.15
C LEU A 225 -13.90 9.72 15.75
N GLN A 226 -13.46 9.43 14.53
CA GLN A 226 -13.10 8.07 14.09
C GLN A 226 -11.67 7.65 14.49
N GLY A 227 -10.95 8.47 15.28
CA GLY A 227 -9.57 8.21 15.69
C GLY A 227 -8.56 8.35 14.54
N LYS A 228 -8.91 9.08 13.47
CA LYS A 228 -8.07 9.29 12.29
C LYS A 228 -7.42 10.68 12.29
N THR A 229 -6.34 10.81 11.54
CA THR A 229 -5.62 12.08 11.32
C THR A 229 -6.10 12.77 10.05
N VAL A 230 -6.03 14.10 10.01
CA VAL A 230 -6.41 14.92 8.84
C VAL A 230 -5.23 15.79 8.42
N GLN A 231 -4.95 15.84 7.11
CA GLN A 231 -4.03 16.83 6.52
C GLN A 231 -4.83 17.79 5.63
N ILE A 232 -4.68 19.09 5.88
CA ILE A 232 -5.31 20.14 5.09
C ILE A 232 -4.24 20.83 4.26
N VAL A 233 -4.50 20.98 2.96
CA VAL A 233 -3.60 21.64 2.03
C VAL A 233 -4.37 22.68 1.23
N SER A 234 -3.73 23.80 0.92
CA SER A 234 -4.27 24.88 0.09
C SER A 234 -3.15 25.48 -0.74
N ASN A 235 -3.50 26.02 -1.91
CA ASN A 235 -2.56 26.82 -2.69
C ASN A 235 -2.31 28.21 -2.08
N ASN A 236 -3.23 28.67 -1.23
CA ASN A 236 -3.14 29.98 -0.58
C ASN A 236 -3.32 29.82 0.95
N ASN A 237 -2.41 30.38 1.73
CA ASN A 237 -2.37 30.24 3.20
C ASN A 237 -3.67 30.69 3.86
N SER A 238 -4.35 31.68 3.28
CA SER A 238 -5.61 32.20 3.81
C SER A 238 -6.69 31.14 4.05
N ALA A 239 -6.77 30.09 3.23
CA ALA A 239 -7.80 29.07 3.42
C ALA A 239 -7.51 28.18 4.64
N THR A 240 -6.25 27.83 4.87
CA THR A 240 -5.81 27.07 6.05
C THR A 240 -5.87 27.93 7.30
N ASP A 241 -5.49 29.20 7.22
CA ASP A 241 -5.54 30.16 8.32
C ASP A 241 -6.98 30.35 8.82
N ASN A 242 -7.93 30.54 7.89
CA ASN A 242 -9.36 30.66 8.23
C ASN A 242 -9.92 29.42 8.97
N VAL A 243 -9.40 28.22 8.67
CA VAL A 243 -9.79 26.99 9.38
C VAL A 243 -9.17 27.00 10.78
N TYR A 244 -7.88 27.32 10.88
CA TYR A 244 -7.14 27.37 12.13
C TYR A 244 -7.69 28.43 13.10
N GLU A 245 -7.95 29.65 12.63
CA GLU A 245 -8.55 30.73 13.41
C GLU A 245 -9.93 30.34 13.96
N LYS A 246 -10.76 29.65 13.15
CA LYS A 246 -12.05 29.16 13.65
C LYS A 246 -11.88 28.11 14.73
N LEU A 247 -10.94 27.17 14.59
CA LEU A 247 -10.64 26.20 15.64
C LEU A 247 -10.17 26.91 16.92
N CYS A 248 -9.32 27.92 16.80
CA CYS A 248 -8.77 28.67 17.93
C CYS A 248 -9.76 29.67 18.56
N SER A 249 -10.85 30.01 17.87
CA SER A 249 -11.77 31.04 18.35
C SER A 249 -12.29 30.71 19.76
N PRO A 250 -12.54 31.72 20.62
CA PRO A 250 -12.99 31.50 22.01
C PRO A 250 -14.25 30.65 22.12
N LYS A 251 -15.09 30.65 21.07
CA LYS A 251 -16.29 29.82 20.98
C LYS A 251 -15.99 28.32 20.97
N TYR A 252 -14.92 27.89 20.27
CA TYR A 252 -14.61 26.47 20.08
C TYR A 252 -13.40 26.03 20.92
N ASN A 253 -12.36 26.86 21.03
CA ASN A 253 -11.15 26.58 21.82
C ASN A 253 -10.50 25.22 21.48
N LEU A 254 -10.46 24.87 20.20
CA LEU A 254 -9.95 23.61 19.66
C LEU A 254 -8.60 23.78 18.95
N GLY A 255 -7.88 24.89 19.15
CA GLY A 255 -6.60 25.14 18.49
C GLY A 255 -5.55 24.04 18.73
N PHE A 256 -5.61 23.37 19.89
CA PHE A 256 -4.67 22.33 20.30
C PHE A 256 -4.71 21.05 19.45
N ILE A 257 -5.74 20.86 18.60
CA ILE A 257 -5.83 19.68 17.71
C ILE A 257 -5.06 19.87 16.40
N ALA A 258 -4.65 21.11 16.10
CA ALA A 258 -3.87 21.44 14.93
C ALA A 258 -2.38 21.55 15.31
N ALA A 259 -1.52 21.06 14.42
CA ALA A 259 -0.06 21.07 14.56
C ALA A 259 0.56 21.85 13.41
#